data_AF-A0A8S2XQR5-F1
#
_entry.id   AF-A0A8S2XQR5-F1
#
_cell.length_a   1.000
_cell.length_b   1.000
_cell.length_c   1.000
_cell.angle_alpha   90.00
_cell.angle_beta   90.00
_cell.angle_gamma   90.00
#
_symmetry.space_group_name_H-M   'P 1'
#
loop_
_entity.id
_entity.type
_entity.pdbx_description
1 polymer ?
#
loop_
_entity_poly.entity_id
_entity_poly.type
_entity_poly.pdbx_seq_one_letter_code
_entity_poly.pdbx_strand_id
1 'polypeptide(L)' 'QTIFHSYGQVIECVKVRERYGFVRFANGEEAQRALAACNGVQLNGYPMIVEYAQNEILISPKSPRTNNTGSSAPFRPHPY' A
#
# COMPACT_ATOMS: atom_id res chain seq x y z
N GLN A 1 -4.55 15.01 -17.53
CA GLN A 1 -4.37 15.61 -16.18
C GLN A 1 -3.05 15.10 -15.64
N THR A 2 -2.08 15.99 -15.45
CA THR A 2 -0.70 15.64 -15.05
C THR A 2 -0.40 16.24 -13.68
N ILE A 3 -1.24 15.92 -12.68
CA ILE A 3 -1.04 16.41 -11.30
C ILE A 3 0.36 16.05 -10.76
N PHE A 4 0.87 14.89 -11.18
CA PHE A 4 2.19 14.37 -10.81
C PHE A 4 3.38 15.07 -11.47
N HIS A 5 3.18 15.70 -12.63
CA HIS A 5 4.27 16.35 -13.39
C HIS A 5 4.78 17.62 -12.71
N SER A 6 3.97 18.23 -11.85
CA SER A 6 4.37 19.42 -11.09
C SER A 6 5.29 19.10 -9.90
N TYR A 7 5.37 17.83 -9.50
CA TYR A 7 6.17 17.38 -8.36
C TYR A 7 7.52 16.80 -8.77
N GLY A 8 7.67 16.43 -10.05
CA GLY A 8 8.93 15.98 -10.61
C GLY A 8 8.78 15.34 -11.98
N GLN A 9 9.91 14.89 -12.54
CA GLN A 9 9.95 14.30 -13.86
C GLN A 9 9.35 12.88 -13.85
N VAL A 10 8.17 12.75 -14.47
CA VAL A 10 7.52 11.45 -14.68
C VAL A 10 8.15 10.77 -15.89
N ILE A 11 8.77 9.61 -15.66
CA ILE A 11 9.34 8.75 -16.69
C ILE A 11 8.25 7.93 -17.37
N GLU A 12 7.32 7.40 -16.57
CA GLU A 12 6.29 6.50 -17.07
C GLU A 12 5.01 6.66 -16.26
N CYS A 13 3.86 6.67 -16.94
CA CYS A 13 2.56 6.59 -16.30
C CYS A 13 1.76 5.45 -16.91
N VAL A 14 1.35 4.50 -16.08
CA VAL A 14 0.61 3.31 -16.51
C VAL A 14 -0.75 3.33 -15.85
N LYS A 15 -1.82 3.49 -16.64
CA LYS A 15 -3.19 3.35 -16.14
C LYS A 15 -3.51 1.86 -16.04
N VAL A 16 -3.70 1.37 -14.82
CA VAL A 16 -4.02 -0.05 -14.56
C VAL A 16 -5.52 -0.27 -14.64
N ARG A 17 -6.30 0.67 -14.07
CA ARG A 17 -7.76 0.57 -13.94
C ARG A 17 -8.38 1.96 -14.07
N GLU A 18 -9.71 2.04 -14.09
CA GLU A 18 -10.43 3.32 -14.13
C GLU A 18 -10.05 4.27 -13.00
N ARG A 19 -9.72 3.74 -11.81
CA ARG A 19 -9.40 4.49 -10.59
C ARG A 19 -7.96 4.31 -10.09
N TYR A 20 -7.13 3.53 -10.78
CA TYR A 20 -5.79 3.18 -10.31
C TYR A 20 -4.77 3.26 -11.44
N GLY A 21 -3.59 3.77 -11.13
CA GLY A 21 -2.47 3.84 -12.05
C GLY A 21 -1.15 3.84 -11.30
N PHE A 22 -0.09 3.43 -11.98
CA PHE A 22 1.28 3.53 -11.50
C PHE A 22 1.98 4.72 -12.16
N VAL A 23 2.80 5.42 -11.39
CA VAL A 23 3.62 6.53 -11.87
C VAL A 23 5.06 6.25 -11.49
N ARG A 24 5.96 6.26 -12.48
CA ARG A 24 7.40 6.13 -12.30
C ARG A 24 8.04 7.49 -12.46
N PHE A 25 8.75 7.92 -11.43
CA PHE A 25 9.53 9.15 -11.43
C PHE A 25 10.99 8.89 -11.80
N ALA A 26 11.68 9.96 -12.22
CA ALA A 26 13.10 9.93 -12.53
C ALA A 26 13.94 9.75 -11.26
N ASN A 27 13.59 10.47 -10.19
CA ASN A 27 14.25 10.38 -8.90
C ASN A 27 13.30 9.96 -7.77
N GLY A 28 13.84 9.26 -6.77
CA GLY A 28 13.09 8.87 -5.57
C GLY A 28 12.67 10.06 -4.70
N GLU A 29 13.49 11.12 -4.66
CA GLU A 29 13.18 12.35 -3.91
C GLU A 29 11.96 13.10 -4.48
N GLU A 30 11.83 13.10 -5.81
CA GLU A 30 10.67 13.65 -6.52
C GLU A 30 9.43 12.79 -6.27
N ALA A 31 9.57 11.46 -6.32
CA ALA A 31 8.51 10.52 -5.99
C ALA A 31 7.99 10.72 -4.56
N GLN A 32 8.88 10.91 -3.58
CA GLN A 32 8.52 11.15 -2.19
C GLN A 32 7.70 12.43 -2.02
N ARG A 33 8.11 13.51 -2.69
CA ARG A 33 7.37 14.78 -2.68
C ARG A 33 5.99 14.63 -3.31
N ALA A 34 5.91 13.97 -4.46
CA ALA A 34 4.66 13.69 -5.13
C ALA A 34 3.72 12.84 -4.27
N LEU A 35 4.26 11.83 -3.59
CA LEU A 35 3.51 10.99 -2.65
C LEU A 35 2.96 11.82 -1.50
N ALA A 36 3.80 12.59 -0.80
CA ALA A 36 3.36 13.38 0.35
C ALA A 36 2.32 14.45 -0.03
N ALA A 37 2.42 15.03 -1.23
CA ALA A 37 1.51 16.06 -1.70
C ALA A 37 0.20 15.51 -2.29
N CYS A 38 0.22 14.34 -2.94
CA CYS A 38 -0.97 13.75 -3.56
C CYS A 38 -1.69 12.74 -2.65
N ASN A 39 -1.01 12.14 -1.68
CA ASN A 39 -1.61 11.20 -0.75
C ASN A 39 -2.61 11.92 0.18
N GLY A 40 -3.87 11.50 0.11
CA GLY A 40 -4.98 12.10 0.86
C GLY A 40 -5.71 13.23 0.14
N VAL A 41 -5.32 13.61 -1.09
CA VAL A 41 -6.01 14.66 -1.85
C VAL A 41 -7.37 14.16 -2.33
N GLN A 42 -8.43 14.94 -2.11
CA GLN A 42 -9.76 14.62 -2.64
C GLN A 42 -9.83 14.98 -4.13
N LEU A 43 -9.85 13.96 -4.99
CA LEU A 43 -10.05 14.08 -6.43
C LEU A 43 -11.46 13.59 -6.79
N ASN A 44 -12.28 14.49 -7.34
CA ASN A 44 -13.66 14.19 -7.74
C ASN A 44 -14.52 13.61 -6.60
N GLY A 45 -14.28 14.04 -5.36
CA GLY A 45 -14.97 13.53 -4.17
C GLY A 45 -14.44 12.20 -3.63
N TYR A 46 -13.37 11.64 -4.23
CA TYR A 46 -12.70 10.43 -3.76
C TYR A 46 -11.31 10.76 -3.21
N PRO A 47 -10.92 10.24 -2.04
CA PRO A 47 -9.55 10.40 -1.54
C PRO A 47 -8.58 9.64 -2.45
N MET A 48 -7.58 10.33 -2.98
CA MET A 48 -6.47 9.73 -3.70
C MET A 48 -5.48 9.16 -2.68
N ILE A 49 -5.14 7.88 -2.83
CA ILE A 49 -4.10 7.23 -2.03
C ILE A 49 -2.89 7.06 -2.95
N VAL A 50 -1.75 7.57 -2.50
CA VAL A 50 -0.48 7.41 -3.22
C VAL A 50 0.47 6.70 -2.28
N GLU A 51 1.03 5.59 -2.74
CA GLU A 51 1.95 4.77 -1.97
C GLU A 51 3.16 4.41 -2.84
N TYR A 52 4.30 4.14 -2.20
CA TYR A 52 5.46 3.62 -2.91
C TYR A 52 5.12 2.26 -3.52
N ALA A 53 5.50 2.06 -4.77
CA ALA A 53 5.38 0.75 -5.38
C ALA A 53 6.30 -0.24 -4.63
N GLN A 54 5.71 -1.05 -3.76
CA GLN A 54 6.37 -2.16 -3.12
C GLN A 54 6.59 -3.24 -4.19
N ASN A 55 7.75 -3.24 -4.83
CA ASN A 55 8.25 -4.46 -5.44
C ASN A 55 8.62 -5.40 -4.29
N GLU A 56 7.66 -6.15 -3.76
CA GLU A 56 7.87 -7.14 -2.71
C GLU A 56 8.72 -8.30 -3.23
N ILE A 57 10.01 -8.06 -3.38
CA ILE A 57 11.03 -9.09 -3.16
C ILE A 57 11.65 -8.75 -1.80
N LEU A 58 11.10 -9.36 -0.74
CA LEU A 58 11.79 -9.80 0.48
C LEU A 58 12.66 -8.74 1.21
N ILE A 59 12.26 -8.31 2.42
CA ILE A 59 13.05 -8.23 3.69
C ILE A 59 12.19 -7.50 4.75
N SER A 60 11.11 -8.12 5.22
CA SER A 60 10.51 -7.75 6.51
C SER A 60 9.96 -9.00 7.19
N PRO A 61 10.75 -9.71 8.02
CA PRO A 61 10.22 -10.74 8.90
C PRO A 61 9.49 -10.06 10.06
N LYS A 62 8.32 -9.49 9.80
CA LYS A 62 7.43 -8.97 10.85
C LYS A 62 5.98 -9.29 10.51
N SER A 63 5.57 -10.52 10.82
CA SER A 63 4.52 -10.80 11.81
C SER A 63 4.10 -12.28 11.70
N PRO A 64 4.50 -13.18 12.63
CA PRO A 64 3.80 -14.45 12.72
C PRO A 64 2.35 -14.17 13.07
N ARG A 65 1.43 -14.70 12.26
CA ARG A 65 0.00 -14.85 12.54
C ARG A 65 -0.19 -15.19 14.03
N THR A 66 -0.65 -14.23 14.81
CA THR A 66 -1.37 -14.55 16.05
C THR A 66 -2.77 -14.94 15.57
N ASN A 67 -3.01 -16.25 15.42
CA ASN A 67 -4.34 -16.75 15.18
C ASN A 67 -4.88 -17.36 16.47
N ASN A 68 -5.96 -16.72 16.92
CA ASN A 68 -6.84 -17.06 18.01
C ASN A 68 -7.25 -18.55 18.07
N THR A 69 -7.85 -18.89 19.22
CA THR A 69 -8.69 -20.05 19.53
C THR A 69 -7.97 -21.31 20.04
N GLY A 70 -7.31 -21.18 21.19
CA GLY A 70 -7.15 -22.27 22.14
C GLY A 70 -8.06 -22.01 23.33
N SER A 71 -9.36 -22.27 23.20
CA SER A 71 -10.22 -22.48 24.36
C SER A 71 -9.66 -23.71 25.07
N SER A 72 -8.76 -23.49 26.03
CA SER A 72 -8.26 -24.53 26.93
C SER A 72 -9.39 -24.93 27.87
N ALA A 73 -10.40 -25.62 27.34
CA ALA A 73 -11.22 -26.51 28.15
C ALA A 73 -10.32 -27.70 28.49
N PRO A 74 -9.98 -27.94 29.77
CA PRO A 74 -9.24 -29.14 30.13
C PRO A 74 -10.15 -30.33 29.80
N PHE A 75 -9.70 -31.19 28.90
CA PHE A 75 -10.34 -32.46 28.62
C PHE A 75 -10.49 -33.22 29.94
N ARG A 76 -11.70 -33.22 30.50
CA ARG A 76 -12.09 -34.15 31.55
C ARG A 76 -12.28 -35.51 30.88
N PRO A 77 -11.42 -36.51 31.13
CA PRO A 77 -11.73 -37.88 30.70
C PRO A 77 -12.98 -38.33 31.48
N HIS A 78 -14.06 -38.64 30.76
CA HIS A 78 -15.21 -39.30 31.34
C HIS A 78 -14.97 -40.82 31.26
N PRO A 79 -15.03 -41.56 32.38
CA PRO A 79 -14.97 -43.01 32.37
C PRO A 79 -16.32 -43.62 31.95
N TYR A 80 -16.22 -44.80 31.36
CA TYR A 80 -17.24 -45.71 30.81
C TYR A 80 -17.79 -45.40 29.42
#